data_AF-A0A7V4JH52-F1
#
_entry.id   AF-A0A7V4JH52-F1
#
_cell.length_a   1.000
_cell.length_b   1.000
_cell.length_c   1.000
_cell.angle_alpha   90.00
_cell.angle_beta   90.00
_cell.angle_gamma   90.00
#
_symmetry.space_group_name_H-M   'P 1'
#
loop_
_entity.id
_entity.type
_entity.pdbx_description
1 polymer ?
#
loop_
_entity_poly.entity_id
_entity_poly.type
_entity_poly.pdbx_seq_one_letter_code
_entity_poly.pdbx_strand_id
1 'polypeptide(L)'
;MSERKELTPEEKAKPYAKYYYLPSAPPAAHHAEMMADLKPLDPAKADLIQNVNDLLSPGYTQGENGYCVLPDGSGYVALRHPMPGATPEMIDWWFAWHALEDLRYKIWYPEMHIAARLDPEDRAKVLDPARPMPLKFQGLTHHVVEDIGGGVLNAVDISFLTPEDFGFDMDRFRPPYAEALAAANVVARGVDESQDAPGLPVAFVHLVRRTDDGIEVRNRFWVGYHIVDKKPVLKLPPGVAIPEEAVRGLFLHDVQEFANLARMLPELYREMEGKIA
;
A
#
# COMPACT_ATOMS: atom_id res chain seq x y z
N MET A 1 -4.00 -19.05 -9.53
CA MET A 1 -2.92 -18.04 -9.45
C MET A 1 -2.65 -17.57 -10.86
N SER A 2 -2.63 -16.26 -11.09
CA SER A 2 -2.26 -15.71 -12.40
C SER A 2 -0.83 -16.14 -12.74
N GLU A 3 -0.57 -16.50 -14.00
CA GLU A 3 0.76 -16.90 -14.45
C GLU A 3 1.65 -15.65 -14.60
N ARG A 4 2.89 -15.71 -14.08
CA ARG A 4 3.85 -14.60 -14.21
C ARG A 4 4.12 -14.35 -15.68
N LYS A 5 3.96 -13.10 -16.12
CA LYS A 5 4.29 -12.70 -17.49
C LYS A 5 5.81 -12.74 -17.69
N GLU A 6 6.25 -13.14 -18.88
CA GLU A 6 7.67 -13.11 -19.19
C GLU A 6 8.16 -11.66 -19.30
N LEU A 7 9.31 -11.36 -18.67
CA LEU A 7 9.96 -10.06 -18.79
C LEU A 7 10.49 -9.83 -20.21
N THR A 8 10.44 -8.58 -20.67
CA THR A 8 11.09 -8.21 -21.95
C THR A 8 12.62 -8.34 -21.85
N PRO A 9 13.36 -8.39 -22.97
CA PRO A 9 14.82 -8.37 -22.94
C PRO A 9 15.40 -7.16 -22.18
N GLU A 10 14.78 -5.98 -22.33
CA GLU A 10 15.19 -4.74 -21.64
C GLU A 10 14.97 -4.85 -20.13
N GLU A 11 13.85 -5.43 -19.72
CA GLU A 11 13.55 -5.70 -18.30
C GLU A 11 14.53 -6.72 -17.72
N LYS A 12 14.83 -7.81 -18.45
CA LYS A 12 15.80 -8.84 -18.04
C LYS A 12 17.22 -8.28 -17.85
N ALA A 13 17.58 -7.23 -18.57
CA ALA A 13 18.89 -6.59 -18.46
C ALA A 13 19.03 -5.67 -17.23
N LYS A 14 17.94 -5.35 -16.51
CA LYS A 14 17.98 -4.49 -15.32
C LYS A 14 18.69 -5.19 -14.15
N PRO A 15 19.46 -4.46 -13.32
CA PRO A 15 20.22 -5.06 -12.23
C PRO A 15 19.32 -5.72 -11.16
N TYR A 16 18.08 -5.26 -11.04
CA TYR A 16 17.06 -5.80 -10.12
C TYR A 16 16.11 -6.83 -10.77
N ALA A 17 16.34 -7.25 -12.02
CA ALA A 17 15.48 -8.23 -12.69
C ALA A 17 15.41 -9.58 -11.96
N LYS A 18 16.49 -9.95 -11.25
CA LYS A 18 16.54 -11.18 -10.44
C LYS A 18 15.45 -11.26 -9.37
N TYR A 19 14.98 -10.12 -8.84
CA TYR A 19 13.95 -10.10 -7.81
C TYR A 19 12.57 -10.56 -8.35
N TYR A 20 12.31 -10.37 -9.64
CA TYR A 20 11.09 -10.83 -10.31
C TYR A 20 10.92 -12.36 -10.28
N TYR A 21 12.04 -13.08 -10.27
CA TYR A 21 12.08 -14.54 -10.32
C TYR A 21 12.13 -15.19 -8.94
N LEU A 22 12.17 -14.41 -7.86
CA LEU A 22 12.10 -14.99 -6.52
C LEU A 22 10.73 -15.70 -6.35
N PRO A 23 10.69 -16.87 -5.69
CA PRO A 23 9.41 -17.53 -5.38
C PRO A 23 8.54 -16.62 -4.50
N SER A 24 7.22 -16.77 -4.42
CA SER A 24 6.43 -15.95 -3.50
C SER A 24 6.94 -16.13 -2.06
N ALA A 25 7.10 -15.03 -1.32
CA ALA A 25 7.52 -15.09 0.06
C ALA A 25 6.42 -15.73 0.92
N PRO A 26 6.77 -16.55 1.93
CA PRO A 26 5.78 -17.02 2.87
C PRO A 26 5.21 -15.82 3.65
N PRO A 27 3.90 -15.83 3.96
CA PRO A 27 3.29 -14.81 4.82
C PRO A 27 3.91 -14.87 6.22
N ALA A 28 3.77 -13.78 6.99
CA ALA A 28 4.14 -13.82 8.41
C ALA A 28 3.33 -14.88 9.16
N ALA A 29 3.89 -15.45 10.23
CA ALA A 29 3.29 -16.57 10.94
C ALA A 29 1.84 -16.30 11.39
N HIS A 30 1.57 -15.12 11.96
CA HIS A 30 0.23 -14.75 12.38
C HIS A 30 -0.75 -14.57 11.20
N HIS A 31 -0.27 -14.14 10.04
CA HIS A 31 -1.10 -14.10 8.83
C HIS A 31 -1.38 -15.51 8.30
N ALA A 32 -0.40 -16.41 8.32
CA ALA A 32 -0.59 -17.80 7.94
C ALA A 32 -1.64 -18.50 8.83
N GLU A 33 -1.58 -18.27 10.14
CA GLU A 33 -2.56 -18.75 11.11
C GLU A 33 -3.97 -18.20 10.81
N MET A 34 -4.10 -16.90 10.54
CA MET A 34 -5.37 -16.29 10.17
C MET A 34 -5.93 -16.89 8.88
N MET A 35 -5.07 -17.15 7.88
CA MET A 35 -5.50 -17.67 6.58
C MET A 35 -5.97 -19.13 6.62
N ALA A 36 -5.60 -19.89 7.65
CA ALA A 36 -6.06 -21.28 7.82
C ALA A 36 -7.58 -21.39 8.01
N ASP A 37 -8.21 -20.38 8.62
CA ASP A 37 -9.66 -20.24 8.79
C ASP A 37 -10.06 -18.76 8.68
N LEU A 38 -9.83 -18.20 7.49
CA LEU A 38 -10.02 -16.77 7.25
C LEU A 38 -11.50 -16.38 7.34
N LYS A 39 -11.82 -15.54 8.33
CA LYS A 39 -13.16 -15.00 8.59
C LYS A 39 -13.11 -13.48 8.73
N PRO A 40 -14.22 -12.78 8.45
CA PRO A 40 -14.32 -11.35 8.71
C PRO A 40 -14.07 -11.04 10.19
N LEU A 41 -13.37 -9.94 10.43
CA LEU A 41 -13.28 -9.28 11.72
C LEU A 41 -14.68 -8.81 12.16
N ASP A 42 -14.94 -8.82 13.45
CA ASP A 42 -16.10 -8.13 14.03
C ASP A 42 -15.98 -6.61 13.72
N PRO A 43 -16.92 -6.00 12.99
CA PRO A 43 -16.86 -4.58 12.63
C PRO A 43 -16.71 -3.63 13.83
N ALA A 44 -17.15 -4.04 15.03
CA ALA A 44 -16.97 -3.25 16.26
C ALA A 44 -15.50 -3.14 16.71
N LYS A 45 -14.61 -3.97 16.17
CA LYS A 45 -13.16 -3.97 16.47
C LYS A 45 -12.34 -3.23 15.43
N ALA A 46 -12.94 -2.84 14.30
CA ALA A 46 -12.24 -2.17 13.22
C ALA A 46 -11.78 -0.76 13.63
N ASP A 47 -10.60 -0.36 13.16
CA ASP A 47 -10.12 1.01 13.34
C ASP A 47 -10.87 1.93 12.37
N LEU A 48 -11.77 2.76 12.89
CA LEU A 48 -12.51 3.72 12.07
C LEU A 48 -11.56 4.82 11.57
N ILE A 49 -11.68 5.21 10.30
CA ILE A 49 -10.83 6.24 9.69
C ILE A 49 -10.96 7.60 10.40
N GLN A 50 -12.12 7.88 11.00
CA GLN A 50 -12.37 9.08 11.81
C GLN A 50 -11.47 9.13 13.05
N ASN A 51 -10.98 7.97 13.51
CA ASN A 51 -10.12 7.80 14.66
C ASN A 51 -8.69 7.41 14.25
N VAL A 52 -8.23 7.76 13.04
CA VAL A 52 -6.90 7.37 12.52
C VAL A 52 -5.74 7.66 13.48
N ASN A 53 -5.87 8.71 14.29
CA ASN A 53 -4.88 9.07 15.30
C ASN A 53 -4.76 8.07 16.45
N ASP A 54 -5.69 7.14 16.64
CA ASP A 54 -5.54 6.03 17.59
C ASP A 54 -4.40 5.10 17.20
N LEU A 55 -4.03 5.05 15.91
CA LEU A 55 -2.86 4.33 15.43
C LEU A 55 -1.55 4.88 16.00
N LEU A 56 -1.52 6.15 16.45
CA LEU A 56 -0.37 6.77 17.10
C LEU A 56 -0.30 6.47 18.61
N SER A 57 -1.18 5.60 19.12
CA SER A 57 -1.17 5.20 20.54
C SER A 57 -0.20 4.04 20.81
N PRO A 58 0.29 3.88 22.05
CA PRO A 58 1.12 2.74 22.42
C PRO A 58 0.41 1.40 22.18
N GLY A 59 1.17 0.39 21.75
CA GLY A 59 0.66 -0.96 21.53
C GLY A 59 -0.04 -1.14 20.19
N TYR A 60 -1.12 -1.93 20.21
CA TYR A 60 -1.90 -2.33 19.04
C TYR A 60 -3.38 -2.17 19.32
N THR A 61 -4.16 -1.89 18.27
CA THR A 61 -5.62 -1.84 18.35
C THR A 61 -6.21 -3.26 18.28
N GLN A 62 -7.50 -3.40 18.55
CA GLN A 62 -8.18 -4.69 18.37
C GLN A 62 -8.34 -5.08 16.90
N GLY A 63 -8.34 -4.08 16.01
CA GLY A 63 -8.49 -4.23 14.56
C GLY A 63 -7.17 -4.33 13.82
N GLU A 64 -6.06 -4.66 14.49
CA GLU A 64 -4.71 -4.61 13.91
C GLU A 64 -4.50 -5.59 12.74
N ASN A 65 -5.23 -6.71 12.73
CA ASN A 65 -5.21 -7.68 11.63
C ASN A 65 -6.62 -8.19 11.35
N GLY A 66 -7.10 -8.06 10.12
CA GLY A 66 -8.38 -8.59 9.67
C GLY A 66 -9.01 -7.77 8.55
N TYR A 67 -10.20 -8.17 8.15
CA TYR A 67 -11.00 -7.44 7.17
C TYR A 67 -12.48 -7.53 7.53
N CYS A 68 -13.29 -6.53 7.18
CA CYS A 68 -14.74 -6.58 7.36
C CYS A 68 -15.47 -5.54 6.50
N VAL A 69 -16.78 -5.68 6.38
CA VAL A 69 -17.66 -4.60 5.91
C VAL A 69 -18.24 -3.89 7.13
N LEU A 70 -18.12 -2.57 7.17
CA LEU A 70 -18.61 -1.71 8.25
C LEU A 70 -20.12 -1.42 8.12
N PRO A 71 -20.79 -0.99 9.20
CA PRO A 71 -22.23 -0.73 9.18
C PRO A 71 -22.70 0.34 8.17
N ASP A 72 -21.81 1.24 7.76
CA ASP A 72 -22.07 2.27 6.73
C ASP A 72 -21.88 1.76 5.29
N GLY A 73 -21.57 0.47 5.13
CA GLY A 73 -21.33 -0.19 3.85
C GLY A 73 -19.87 -0.11 3.38
N SER A 74 -19.00 0.64 4.02
CA SER A 74 -17.58 0.71 3.66
C SER A 74 -16.83 -0.58 4.01
N GLY A 75 -15.70 -0.83 3.35
CA GLY A 75 -14.81 -1.94 3.66
C GLY A 75 -13.64 -1.50 4.54
N TYR A 76 -13.17 -2.41 5.38
CA TYR A 76 -11.99 -2.24 6.22
C TYR A 76 -11.03 -3.40 6.01
N VAL A 77 -9.75 -3.11 5.78
CA VAL A 77 -8.65 -4.08 5.77
C VAL A 77 -7.55 -3.56 6.68
N ALA A 78 -6.97 -4.43 7.48
CA ALA A 78 -5.84 -4.11 8.33
C ALA A 78 -4.89 -5.28 8.45
N LEU A 79 -3.60 -4.99 8.33
CA LEU A 79 -2.53 -5.99 8.42
C LEU A 79 -1.29 -5.33 9.03
N ARG A 80 -0.65 -6.04 9.96
CA ARG A 80 0.66 -5.68 10.50
C ARG A 80 1.74 -6.59 9.92
N HIS A 81 2.68 -6.00 9.20
CA HIS A 81 3.78 -6.68 8.52
C HIS A 81 5.10 -6.47 9.26
N PRO A 82 5.71 -7.54 9.83
CA PRO A 82 7.08 -7.46 10.30
C PRO A 82 8.04 -7.42 9.09
N MET A 83 8.98 -6.47 9.10
CA MET A 83 10.01 -6.35 8.06
C MET A 83 11.40 -6.33 8.72
N PRO A 84 11.96 -7.51 9.04
CA PRO A 84 13.25 -7.59 9.71
C PRO A 84 14.37 -7.04 8.82
N GLY A 85 15.30 -6.28 9.41
CA GLY A 85 16.41 -5.62 8.72
C GLY A 85 16.01 -4.43 7.85
N ALA A 86 14.72 -4.14 7.69
CA ALA A 86 14.25 -2.94 7.02
C ALA A 86 14.26 -1.72 7.97
N THR A 87 14.25 -0.53 7.39
CA THR A 87 14.27 0.76 8.10
C THR A 87 13.19 1.68 7.55
N PRO A 88 12.70 2.69 8.30
CA PRO A 88 11.73 3.65 7.78
C PRO A 88 12.19 4.33 6.48
N GLU A 89 13.48 4.62 6.37
CA GLU A 89 14.09 5.26 5.21
C GLU A 89 14.03 4.38 3.94
N MET A 90 14.07 3.05 4.10
CA MET A 90 13.90 2.12 2.99
C MET A 90 12.47 2.12 2.46
N ILE A 91 11.46 2.36 3.31
CA ILE A 91 10.06 2.48 2.89
C ILE A 91 9.87 3.77 2.10
N ASP A 92 10.35 4.91 2.60
CA ASP A 92 10.27 6.18 1.86
C ASP A 92 10.97 6.07 0.50
N TRP A 93 12.15 5.43 0.46
CA TRP A 93 12.84 5.16 -0.79
C TRP A 93 12.04 4.26 -1.73
N TRP A 94 11.47 3.16 -1.23
CA TRP A 94 10.68 2.23 -2.02
C TRP A 94 9.53 2.94 -2.74
N PHE A 95 8.74 3.72 -1.99
CA PHE A 95 7.61 4.47 -2.54
C PHE A 95 8.05 5.57 -3.53
N ALA A 96 9.23 6.16 -3.39
CA ALA A 96 9.78 7.06 -4.41
C ALA A 96 10.35 6.31 -5.64
N TRP A 97 10.82 5.07 -5.47
CA TRP A 97 11.57 4.33 -6.49
C TRP A 97 10.67 3.50 -7.42
N HIS A 98 9.62 2.87 -6.89
CA HIS A 98 8.87 1.82 -7.59
C HIS A 98 8.05 2.32 -8.80
N ALA A 99 7.55 3.55 -8.76
CA ALA A 99 6.68 4.10 -9.80
C ALA A 99 7.42 4.63 -11.03
N LEU A 100 8.76 4.56 -11.03
CA LEU A 100 9.57 5.09 -12.14
C LEU A 100 9.68 4.14 -13.33
N GLU A 101 9.49 2.83 -13.14
CA GLU A 101 9.60 1.82 -14.19
C GLU A 101 8.72 0.60 -13.85
N ASP A 102 8.00 0.06 -14.82
CA ASP A 102 7.06 -1.06 -14.62
C ASP A 102 7.70 -2.25 -13.89
N LEU A 103 8.92 -2.63 -14.26
CA LEU A 103 9.62 -3.74 -13.61
C LEU A 103 9.80 -3.53 -12.11
N ARG A 104 10.04 -2.29 -11.67
CA ARG A 104 10.20 -1.98 -10.24
C ARG A 104 8.91 -2.22 -9.47
N TYR A 105 7.75 -1.97 -10.09
CA TYR A 105 6.47 -2.32 -9.50
C TYR A 105 6.18 -3.82 -9.55
N LYS A 106 6.50 -4.46 -10.69
CA LYS A 106 6.33 -5.91 -10.90
C LYS A 106 7.07 -6.76 -9.87
N ILE A 107 8.28 -6.39 -9.44
CA ILE A 107 9.03 -7.20 -8.47
C ILE A 107 8.35 -7.25 -7.09
N TRP A 108 7.48 -6.30 -6.77
CA TRP A 108 6.72 -6.27 -5.51
C TRP A 108 5.70 -7.41 -5.45
N TYR A 109 4.94 -7.60 -6.53
CA TYR A 109 4.02 -8.72 -6.65
C TYR A 109 3.99 -9.23 -8.10
N PRO A 110 4.92 -10.13 -8.48
CA PRO A 110 5.11 -10.56 -9.87
C PRO A 110 3.87 -11.11 -10.58
N GLU A 111 2.95 -11.72 -9.84
CA GLU A 111 1.71 -12.30 -10.35
C GLU A 111 0.59 -11.26 -10.55
N MET A 112 0.62 -10.12 -9.85
CA MET A 112 -0.51 -9.20 -9.76
C MET A 112 -0.20 -7.77 -10.21
N HIS A 113 1.05 -7.31 -10.11
CA HIS A 113 1.47 -5.98 -10.54
C HIS A 113 1.88 -5.97 -12.01
N ILE A 114 1.33 -5.04 -12.80
CA ILE A 114 1.56 -4.98 -14.25
C ILE A 114 2.36 -3.76 -14.65
N ALA A 115 1.98 -2.57 -14.20
CA ALA A 115 2.62 -1.32 -14.60
C ALA A 115 2.46 -0.24 -13.54
N ALA A 116 3.41 0.69 -13.49
CA ALA A 116 3.34 1.88 -12.67
C ALA A 116 3.99 3.04 -13.42
N ARG A 117 3.28 4.17 -13.48
CA ARG A 117 3.72 5.36 -14.19
C ARG A 117 3.42 6.63 -13.41
N LEU A 118 4.20 7.65 -13.71
CA LEU A 118 4.08 9.01 -13.22
C LEU A 118 3.85 9.93 -14.41
N ASP A 119 3.11 11.01 -14.19
CA ASP A 119 3.08 12.12 -15.14
C ASP A 119 4.50 12.71 -15.31
N PRO A 120 4.84 13.27 -16.48
CA PRO A 120 6.19 13.80 -16.74
C PRO A 120 6.65 14.86 -15.71
N GLU A 121 5.75 15.73 -15.26
CA GLU A 121 6.05 16.73 -14.22
C GLU A 121 6.34 16.09 -12.86
N ASP A 122 5.57 15.09 -12.47
CA ASP A 122 5.77 14.36 -11.21
C ASP A 122 7.05 13.55 -11.26
N ARG A 123 7.35 12.90 -12.39
CA ARG A 123 8.63 12.22 -12.63
C ARG A 123 9.82 13.16 -12.42
N ALA A 124 9.74 14.41 -12.88
CA ALA A 124 10.81 15.39 -12.67
C ALA A 124 11.03 15.69 -11.18
N LYS A 125 9.95 15.78 -10.38
CA LYS A 125 10.03 15.94 -8.91
C LYS A 125 10.67 14.73 -8.25
N VAL A 126 10.31 13.51 -8.66
CA VAL A 126 10.89 12.27 -8.14
C VAL A 126 12.41 12.21 -8.41
N LEU A 127 12.85 12.70 -9.56
CA LEU A 127 14.26 12.67 -9.97
C LEU A 127 15.11 13.84 -9.44
N ASP A 128 14.50 14.88 -8.86
CA ASP A 128 15.23 16.05 -8.34
C ASP A 128 16.06 15.70 -7.09
N PRO A 129 17.41 15.70 -7.14
CA PRO A 129 18.24 15.31 -6.00
C PRO A 129 18.11 16.23 -4.77
N ALA A 130 17.60 17.45 -4.93
CA ALA A 130 17.39 18.38 -3.82
C ALA A 130 16.08 18.12 -3.05
N ARG A 131 15.18 17.32 -3.61
CA ARG A 131 13.87 17.05 -2.99
C ARG A 131 14.01 16.01 -1.87
N PRO A 132 13.46 16.27 -0.67
CA PRO A 132 13.45 15.29 0.43
C PRO A 132 12.77 13.98 0.02
N MET A 133 13.31 12.85 0.47
CA MET A 133 12.86 11.51 0.06
C MET A 133 11.34 11.29 0.17
N PRO A 134 10.67 11.59 1.30
CA PRO A 134 9.22 11.37 1.42
C PRO A 134 8.42 12.21 0.41
N LEU A 135 8.87 13.43 0.13
CA LEU A 135 8.19 14.32 -0.81
C LEU A 135 8.35 13.87 -2.26
N LYS A 136 9.24 12.93 -2.57
CA LYS A 136 9.38 12.35 -3.91
C LYS A 136 8.26 11.40 -4.29
N PHE A 137 7.35 11.08 -3.36
CA PHE A 137 6.08 10.42 -3.68
C PHE A 137 4.88 11.11 -3.00
N GLN A 138 5.04 11.65 -1.78
CA GLN A 138 3.98 12.40 -1.11
C GLN A 138 3.61 13.67 -1.89
N GLY A 139 2.31 13.85 -2.12
CA GLY A 139 1.75 14.91 -2.95
C GLY A 139 1.76 14.64 -4.45
N LEU A 140 2.14 13.43 -4.89
CA LEU A 140 2.15 13.01 -6.29
C LEU A 140 1.10 11.92 -6.53
N THR A 141 0.74 11.69 -7.80
CA THR A 141 -0.15 10.58 -8.18
C THR A 141 0.61 9.51 -8.95
N HIS A 142 0.53 8.27 -8.47
CA HIS A 142 1.02 7.10 -9.19
C HIS A 142 -0.17 6.46 -9.92
N HIS A 143 -0.04 6.26 -11.22
CA HIS A 143 -1.04 5.53 -12.00
C HIS A 143 -0.57 4.10 -12.16
N VAL A 144 -1.28 3.14 -11.57
CA VAL A 144 -0.89 1.73 -11.60
C VAL A 144 -1.93 0.86 -12.28
N VAL A 145 -1.46 -0.29 -12.78
CA VAL A 145 -2.26 -1.36 -13.36
C VAL A 145 -1.94 -2.63 -12.58
N GLU A 146 -2.96 -3.23 -11.99
CA GLU A 146 -2.79 -4.36 -11.07
C GLU A 146 -4.07 -5.18 -10.93
N ASP A 147 -3.94 -6.41 -10.43
CA ASP A 147 -5.08 -7.24 -10.00
C ASP A 147 -5.07 -7.33 -8.47
N ILE A 148 -6.22 -7.05 -7.83
CA ILE A 148 -6.36 -7.14 -6.36
C ILE A 148 -7.19 -8.35 -5.91
N GLY A 149 -7.26 -9.40 -6.73
CA GLY A 149 -7.98 -10.65 -6.45
C GLY A 149 -9.39 -10.72 -7.03
N GLY A 150 -9.80 -9.72 -7.81
CA GLY A 150 -11.10 -9.62 -8.49
C GLY A 150 -11.00 -9.52 -10.01
N GLY A 151 -9.80 -9.64 -10.58
CA GLY A 151 -9.49 -9.32 -11.96
C GLY A 151 -8.65 -8.05 -12.07
N VAL A 152 -8.01 -7.88 -13.21
CA VAL A 152 -7.15 -6.72 -13.49
C VAL A 152 -7.97 -5.44 -13.42
N LEU A 153 -7.43 -4.43 -12.75
CA LEU A 153 -7.86 -3.05 -12.72
C LEU A 153 -6.99 -2.26 -13.72
N ASN A 154 -7.62 -1.54 -14.65
CA ASN A 154 -6.90 -0.81 -15.71
C ASN A 154 -6.32 0.53 -15.27
N ALA A 155 -6.89 1.12 -14.22
CA ALA A 155 -6.44 2.39 -13.69
C ALA A 155 -6.73 2.45 -12.20
N VAL A 156 -5.65 2.41 -11.42
CA VAL A 156 -5.66 2.71 -10.01
C VAL A 156 -4.83 3.98 -9.84
N ASP A 157 -5.51 5.11 -9.64
CA ASP A 157 -4.87 6.39 -9.40
C ASP A 157 -4.62 6.53 -7.91
N ILE A 158 -3.35 6.46 -7.49
CA ILE A 158 -2.93 6.53 -6.09
C ILE A 158 -2.34 7.91 -5.84
N SER A 159 -3.13 8.81 -5.27
CA SER A 159 -2.74 10.18 -4.93
C SER A 159 -2.25 10.26 -3.49
N PHE A 160 -0.94 10.27 -3.32
CA PHE A 160 -0.30 10.25 -2.00
C PHE A 160 -0.43 11.59 -1.29
N LEU A 161 -0.59 11.51 0.02
CA LEU A 161 -0.76 12.62 0.94
C LEU A 161 0.40 12.64 1.95
N THR A 162 0.74 13.83 2.43
CA THR A 162 1.60 13.95 3.62
C THR A 162 0.84 13.44 4.86
N PRO A 163 1.52 13.10 5.98
CA PRO A 163 0.82 12.73 7.21
C PRO A 163 -0.18 13.79 7.67
N GLU A 164 0.20 15.06 7.58
CA GLU A 164 -0.65 16.19 7.95
C GLU A 164 -1.87 16.29 7.02
N ASP A 165 -1.67 16.15 5.71
CA ASP A 165 -2.76 16.24 4.73
C ASP A 165 -3.71 15.03 4.81
N PHE A 166 -3.24 13.88 5.29
CA PHE A 166 -4.09 12.73 5.60
C PHE A 166 -4.95 12.96 6.86
N GLY A 167 -4.52 13.85 7.76
CA GLY A 167 -5.22 14.17 9.02
C GLY A 167 -4.56 13.60 10.28
N PHE A 168 -3.29 13.21 10.22
CA PHE A 168 -2.54 12.83 11.42
C PHE A 168 -2.20 14.05 12.29
N ASP A 169 -2.24 13.84 13.60
CA ASP A 169 -1.78 14.77 14.62
C ASP A 169 -0.24 14.78 14.64
N MET A 170 0.34 15.86 14.12
CA MET A 170 1.79 15.99 13.98
C MET A 170 2.53 16.16 15.32
N ASP A 171 1.84 16.52 16.42
CA ASP A 171 2.45 16.52 17.75
C ASP A 171 2.64 15.09 18.29
N ARG A 172 1.87 14.15 17.73
CA ARG A 172 1.91 12.71 18.07
C ARG A 172 2.65 11.88 17.03
N PHE A 173 2.74 12.34 15.78
CA PHE A 173 3.44 11.65 14.70
C PHE A 173 4.96 11.74 14.89
N ARG A 174 5.50 10.85 15.73
CA ARG A 174 6.92 10.78 16.07
C ARG A 174 7.30 9.42 16.66
N PRO A 175 8.60 9.07 16.68
CA PRO A 175 9.06 7.89 17.39
C PRO A 175 8.58 7.84 18.85
N PRO A 176 8.30 6.65 19.40
CA PRO A 176 8.40 5.33 18.76
C PRO A 176 7.14 4.92 17.98
N TYR A 177 6.16 5.80 17.79
CA TYR A 177 4.83 5.43 17.28
C TYR A 177 4.68 5.59 15.77
N ALA A 178 5.44 6.51 15.16
CA ALA A 178 5.43 6.77 13.73
C ALA A 178 6.78 7.36 13.27
N GLU A 179 7.34 6.82 12.18
CA GLU A 179 8.61 7.28 11.62
C GLU A 179 8.54 7.53 10.10
N ALA A 180 7.73 6.77 9.37
CA ALA A 180 7.44 6.99 7.96
C ALA A 180 5.97 6.68 7.66
N LEU A 181 5.46 7.23 6.55
CA LEU A 181 4.09 7.04 6.11
C LEU A 181 4.01 7.08 4.58
N ALA A 182 3.43 6.04 4.01
CA ALA A 182 2.81 6.10 2.70
C ALA A 182 1.30 6.06 2.89
N ALA A 183 0.62 7.17 2.58
CA ALA A 183 -0.82 7.30 2.73
C ALA A 183 -1.40 7.98 1.50
N ALA A 184 -2.58 7.56 1.06
CA ALA A 184 -3.14 8.05 -0.19
C ALA A 184 -4.66 7.96 -0.24
N ASN A 185 -5.22 8.77 -1.13
CA ASN A 185 -6.51 8.46 -1.76
C ASN A 185 -6.27 7.65 -3.02
N VAL A 186 -7.12 6.67 -3.26
CA VAL A 186 -7.09 5.81 -4.42
C VAL A 186 -8.42 5.90 -5.15
N VAL A 187 -8.37 5.98 -6.47
CA VAL A 187 -9.53 5.73 -7.34
C VAL A 187 -9.24 4.50 -8.17
N ALA A 188 -9.89 3.39 -7.84
CA ALA A 188 -9.74 2.12 -8.54
C ALA A 188 -10.85 1.94 -9.58
N ARG A 189 -10.50 1.58 -10.81
CA ARG A 189 -11.44 1.34 -11.91
C ARG A 189 -11.18 -0.01 -12.59
N GLY A 190 -12.26 -0.73 -12.89
CA GLY A 190 -12.21 -1.95 -13.67
C GLY A 190 -11.71 -1.73 -15.10
N VAL A 191 -11.29 -2.81 -15.76
CA VAL A 191 -10.75 -2.77 -17.15
C VAL A 191 -11.71 -2.11 -18.14
N ASP A 192 -13.00 -2.40 -18.02
CA ASP A 192 -14.03 -1.94 -18.94
C ASP A 192 -14.70 -0.62 -18.50
N GLU A 193 -14.28 -0.04 -17.38
CA GLU A 193 -14.81 1.24 -16.90
C GLU A 193 -14.19 2.42 -17.65
N SER A 194 -15.02 3.43 -17.94
CA SER A 194 -14.53 4.67 -18.54
C SER A 194 -13.67 5.46 -17.54
N GLN A 195 -12.76 6.27 -18.06
CA GLN A 195 -11.94 7.17 -17.22
C GLN A 195 -12.79 8.19 -16.43
N ASP A 196 -13.96 8.54 -16.96
CA ASP A 196 -14.92 9.44 -16.32
C ASP A 196 -15.79 8.76 -15.25
N ALA A 197 -15.69 7.43 -15.12
CA ALA A 197 -16.37 6.72 -14.03
C ALA A 197 -15.80 7.19 -12.68
N PRO A 198 -16.66 7.33 -11.64
CA PRO A 198 -16.22 7.80 -10.33
C PRO A 198 -15.19 6.87 -9.69
N GLY A 199 -15.14 5.60 -10.12
CA GLY A 199 -14.29 4.56 -9.56
C GLY A 199 -14.65 4.21 -8.12
N LEU A 200 -13.97 3.19 -7.59
CA LEU A 200 -14.05 2.82 -6.19
C LEU A 200 -13.09 3.69 -5.37
N PRO A 201 -13.60 4.51 -4.43
CA PRO A 201 -12.76 5.34 -3.58
C PRO A 201 -12.14 4.49 -2.47
N VAL A 202 -10.85 4.63 -2.21
CA VAL A 202 -10.18 4.02 -1.05
C VAL A 202 -9.26 5.04 -0.41
N ALA A 203 -9.23 5.10 0.92
CA ALA A 203 -8.16 5.76 1.64
C ALA A 203 -7.30 4.70 2.31
N PHE A 204 -5.97 4.81 2.24
CA PHE A 204 -5.09 3.87 2.94
C PHE A 204 -3.94 4.56 3.67
N VAL A 205 -3.39 3.85 4.65
CA VAL A 205 -2.10 4.17 5.27
C VAL A 205 -1.22 2.93 5.36
N HIS A 206 0.07 3.13 5.16
CA HIS A 206 1.16 2.23 5.52
C HIS A 206 1.97 2.96 6.59
N LEU A 207 1.60 2.79 7.86
CA LEU A 207 2.24 3.47 8.98
C LEU A 207 3.45 2.66 9.46
N VAL A 208 4.63 3.27 9.46
CA VAL A 208 5.89 2.60 9.79
C VAL A 208 6.37 3.01 11.19
N ARG A 209 6.78 2.03 12.00
CA ARG A 209 7.55 2.26 13.24
C ARG A 209 8.63 1.20 13.43
N ARG A 210 9.72 1.54 14.11
CA ARG A 210 10.81 0.61 14.43
C ARG A 210 10.39 -0.48 15.41
N THR A 211 11.02 -1.63 15.24
CA THR A 211 11.03 -2.78 16.16
C THR A 211 12.48 -3.14 16.50
N ASP A 212 12.69 -4.05 17.44
CA ASP A 212 14.04 -4.48 17.81
C ASP A 212 14.82 -5.11 16.63
N ASP A 213 14.10 -5.75 15.70
CA ASP A 213 14.67 -6.47 14.56
C ASP A 213 14.56 -5.72 13.22
N GLY A 214 14.02 -4.50 13.19
CA GLY A 214 13.82 -3.72 11.96
C GLY A 214 12.66 -2.74 12.08
N ILE A 215 11.63 -2.93 11.25
CA ILE A 215 10.38 -2.17 11.33
C ILE A 215 9.17 -3.10 11.33
N GLU A 216 8.03 -2.54 11.69
CA GLU A 216 6.74 -3.05 11.27
C GLU A 216 6.01 -1.99 10.45
N VAL A 217 5.27 -2.46 9.44
CA VAL A 217 4.37 -1.64 8.64
C VAL A 217 2.93 -2.02 9.00
N ARG A 218 2.17 -1.04 9.46
CA ARG A 218 0.79 -1.19 9.90
C ARG A 218 -0.13 -0.61 8.84
N ASN A 219 -0.70 -1.50 8.05
CA ASN A 219 -1.56 -1.15 6.92
C ASN A 219 -2.99 -1.00 7.38
N ARG A 220 -3.68 0.02 6.86
CA ARG A 220 -5.14 0.15 6.91
C ARG A 220 -5.65 0.59 5.56
N PHE A 221 -6.75 0.00 5.12
CA PHE A 221 -7.51 0.43 3.95
C PHE A 221 -8.96 0.64 4.37
N TRP A 222 -9.50 1.80 4.02
CA TRP A 222 -10.90 2.16 4.20
C TRP A 222 -11.54 2.31 2.82
N VAL A 223 -12.10 1.20 2.34
CA VAL A 223 -12.73 1.10 1.02
C VAL A 223 -14.10 1.80 1.09
N GLY A 224 -14.31 2.80 0.27
CA GLY A 224 -15.47 3.68 0.30
C GLY A 224 -15.16 5.10 0.78
N TYR A 225 -13.96 5.35 1.30
CA TYR A 225 -13.55 6.65 1.84
C TYR A 225 -12.51 7.34 0.98
N HIS A 226 -12.49 8.68 1.07
CA HIS A 226 -11.35 9.52 0.70
C HIS A 226 -11.08 10.53 1.82
N ILE A 227 -9.85 11.02 1.92
CA ILE A 227 -9.51 12.22 2.67
C ILE A 227 -9.77 13.45 1.79
N VAL A 228 -10.63 14.35 2.26
CA VAL A 228 -10.94 15.65 1.64
C VAL A 228 -10.75 16.72 2.69
N ASP A 229 -9.96 17.75 2.39
CA ASP A 229 -9.62 18.82 3.33
C ASP A 229 -9.14 18.29 4.70
N LYS A 230 -8.22 17.32 4.66
CA LYS A 230 -7.63 16.65 5.83
C LYS A 230 -8.63 15.87 6.70
N LYS A 231 -9.81 15.52 6.15
CA LYS A 231 -10.86 14.79 6.86
C LYS A 231 -11.38 13.61 6.04
N PRO A 232 -11.70 12.48 6.68
CA PRO A 232 -12.33 11.37 5.97
C PRO A 232 -13.77 11.72 5.55
N VAL A 233 -14.09 11.39 4.31
CA VAL A 233 -15.43 11.54 3.72
C VAL A 233 -15.84 10.21 3.11
N LEU A 234 -17.00 9.70 3.52
CA LEU A 234 -17.62 8.54 2.87
C LEU A 234 -18.10 8.95 1.48
N LYS A 235 -17.58 8.27 0.46
CA LYS A 235 -17.84 8.56 -0.96
C LYS A 235 -18.79 7.54 -1.60
N LEU A 236 -19.22 6.52 -0.85
CA LEU A 236 -20.21 5.56 -1.30
C LEU A 236 -21.59 6.22 -1.48
N PRO A 237 -22.34 5.86 -2.53
CA PRO A 237 -23.74 6.27 -2.65
C PRO A 237 -24.56 5.72 -1.46
N PRO A 238 -25.60 6.43 -1.01
CA PRO A 238 -26.44 5.98 0.09
C PRO A 238 -27.00 4.56 -0.12
N GLY A 239 -26.82 3.68 0.87
CA GLY A 239 -27.32 2.30 0.84
C GLY A 239 -26.48 1.31 0.02
N VAL A 240 -25.39 1.76 -0.59
CA VAL A 240 -24.41 0.88 -1.26
C VAL A 240 -23.43 0.34 -0.23
N ALA A 241 -23.17 -0.96 -0.30
CA ALA A 241 -22.15 -1.63 0.49
C ALA A 241 -21.08 -2.27 -0.41
N ILE A 242 -19.84 -2.24 0.05
CA ILE A 242 -18.74 -2.96 -0.58
C ILE A 242 -18.98 -4.46 -0.42
N PRO A 243 -18.86 -5.26 -1.49
CA PRO A 243 -18.93 -6.70 -1.38
C PRO A 243 -17.79 -7.25 -0.52
N GLU A 244 -18.10 -8.18 0.39
CA GLU A 244 -17.12 -8.76 1.31
C GLU A 244 -15.95 -9.42 0.56
N GLU A 245 -16.21 -10.04 -0.59
CA GLU A 245 -15.18 -10.70 -1.40
C GLU A 245 -14.13 -9.71 -1.93
N ALA A 246 -14.51 -8.46 -2.20
CA ALA A 246 -13.58 -7.43 -2.63
C ALA A 246 -12.64 -7.02 -1.48
N VAL A 247 -13.20 -6.85 -0.28
CA VAL A 247 -12.41 -6.54 0.93
C VAL A 247 -11.49 -7.71 1.29
N ARG A 248 -11.98 -8.95 1.17
CA ARG A 248 -11.18 -10.17 1.36
C ARG A 248 -10.07 -10.31 0.32
N GLY A 249 -10.34 -9.97 -0.94
CA GLY A 249 -9.35 -9.96 -2.02
C GLY A 249 -8.19 -9.01 -1.72
N LEU A 250 -8.52 -7.77 -1.34
CA LEU A 250 -7.54 -6.77 -0.93
C LEU A 250 -6.71 -7.21 0.28
N PHE A 251 -7.33 -7.84 1.29
CA PHE A 251 -6.60 -8.43 2.42
C PHE A 251 -5.57 -9.47 1.97
N LEU A 252 -5.96 -10.40 1.09
CA LEU A 252 -5.04 -11.44 0.60
C LEU A 252 -3.92 -10.86 -0.28
N HIS A 253 -4.23 -9.82 -1.04
CA HIS A 253 -3.25 -9.10 -1.86
C HIS A 253 -2.18 -8.45 -0.97
N ASP A 254 -2.60 -7.69 0.05
CA ASP A 254 -1.70 -6.98 0.97
C ASP A 254 -0.82 -7.93 1.78
N VAL A 255 -1.35 -9.11 2.18
CA VAL A 255 -0.55 -10.18 2.80
C VAL A 255 0.63 -10.58 1.92
N GLN A 256 0.40 -10.81 0.63
CA GLN A 256 1.42 -11.36 -0.25
C GLN A 256 2.42 -10.30 -0.72
N GLU A 257 1.96 -9.10 -1.06
CA GLU A 257 2.83 -8.04 -1.58
C GLU A 257 3.82 -7.57 -0.49
N PHE A 258 3.37 -7.38 0.75
CA PHE A 258 4.25 -6.93 1.83
C PHE A 258 5.18 -8.05 2.32
N ALA A 259 4.75 -9.32 2.27
CA ALA A 259 5.66 -10.45 2.51
C ALA A 259 6.79 -10.49 1.46
N ASN A 260 6.46 -10.26 0.17
CA ASN A 260 7.46 -10.18 -0.90
C ASN A 260 8.41 -9.00 -0.68
N LEU A 261 7.86 -7.82 -0.36
CA LEU A 261 8.63 -6.61 -0.09
C LEU A 261 9.57 -6.79 1.10
N ALA A 262 9.08 -7.33 2.21
CA ALA A 262 9.87 -7.59 3.41
C ALA A 262 11.11 -8.44 3.12
N ARG A 263 10.96 -9.45 2.27
CA ARG A 263 12.08 -10.33 1.89
C ARG A 263 13.14 -9.64 1.05
N MET A 264 12.74 -8.72 0.16
CA MET A 264 13.66 -8.15 -0.84
C MET A 264 14.19 -6.76 -0.48
N LEU A 265 13.43 -5.96 0.26
CA LEU A 265 13.67 -4.53 0.40
C LEU A 265 15.06 -4.18 0.97
N PRO A 266 15.56 -4.79 2.06
CA PRO A 266 16.86 -4.41 2.61
C PRO A 266 18.01 -4.67 1.65
N GLU A 267 17.98 -5.81 0.94
CA GLU A 267 19.00 -6.19 -0.04
C GLU A 267 18.92 -5.29 -1.28
N LEU A 268 17.71 -5.11 -1.81
CA LEU A 268 17.48 -4.28 -2.99
C LEU A 268 17.93 -2.84 -2.73
N TYR A 269 17.56 -2.26 -1.58
CA TYR A 269 17.98 -0.91 -1.20
C TYR A 269 19.50 -0.78 -1.16
N ARG A 270 20.19 -1.77 -0.58
CA ARG A 270 21.66 -1.81 -0.52
C ARG A 270 22.29 -1.91 -1.89
N GLU A 271 21.80 -2.79 -2.76
CA GLU A 271 22.32 -2.98 -4.12
C GLU A 271 22.12 -1.74 -4.99
N MET A 272 21.00 -1.01 -4.79
CA MET A 272 20.73 0.26 -5.46
C MET A 272 21.39 1.45 -4.77
N GLU A 273 22.14 1.24 -3.68
CA GLU A 273 22.80 2.27 -2.87
C GLU A 273 21.84 3.39 -2.40
N GLY A 274 20.56 3.08 -2.21
CA GLY A 274 19.51 4.06 -1.89
C GLY A 274 19.26 5.13 -2.97
N LYS A 275 19.79 4.95 -4.19
CA LYS A 275 19.60 5.87 -5.32
C LYS A 275 18.25 5.65 -5.98
N ILE A 276 17.66 6.73 -6.51
CA ILE A 276 16.38 6.68 -7.24
C ILE A 276 16.58 6.41 -8.73
N ALA A 277 17.64 6.99 -9.31
CA ALA A 277 18.05 6.87 -10.70
C ALA A 277 19.57 6.78 -10.79
#